data_AF-A0A7X9HGY8-F1
#
_entry.id   AF-A0A7X9HGY8-F1
#
_cell.length_a   1.000
_cell.length_b   1.000
_cell.length_c   1.000
_cell.angle_alpha   90.00
_cell.angle_beta   90.00
_cell.angle_gamma   90.00
#
_symmetry.space_group_name_H-M   'P 1'
#
loop_
_entity.id
_entity.type
_entity.pdbx_description
1 polymer ?
#
loop_
_entity_poly.entity_id
_entity_poly.type
_entity_poly.pdbx_seq_one_letter_code
_entity_poly.pdbx_strand_id
1 'polypeptide(L)' 'MEDMTDVYQPKEDEDLKLLPCPFCGSHDIVYMKYNHAAGERWAVVCMGCMADIDPGWAQQKHQVQDLWNRRM' A
#
# COMPACT_ATOMS: atom_id res chain seq x y z
N MET A 1 15.79 9.83 -6.90
CA MET A 1 15.94 8.58 -6.14
C MET A 1 14.93 8.69 -5.03
N GLU A 2 13.86 7.92 -5.09
CA GLU A 2 12.81 7.94 -4.07
C GLU A 2 13.30 7.08 -2.91
N ASP A 3 13.56 7.72 -1.77
CA ASP A 3 13.99 7.02 -0.57
C ASP A 3 12.75 6.38 0.08
N MET A 4 12.59 5.06 -0.12
CA MET A 4 11.62 4.25 0.63
C MET A 4 12.03 4.25 2.10
N THR A 5 11.13 4.72 2.96
CA THR A 5 11.43 4.99 4.37
C THR A 5 10.85 3.97 5.32
N ASP A 6 9.76 3.28 4.95
CA ASP A 6 9.11 2.30 5.83
C ASP A 6 8.30 1.27 5.06
N VAL A 7 8.25 0.04 5.57
CA VAL A 7 7.39 -1.04 5.07
C VAL A 7 6.58 -1.57 6.24
N TYR A 8 5.25 -1.49 6.12
CA TYR A 8 4.32 -1.89 7.17
C TYR A 8 3.34 -2.94 6.67
N GLN A 9 3.39 -4.12 7.25
CA GLN A 9 2.42 -5.19 7.01
C GLN A 9 1.25 -5.05 8.02
N PRO A 10 0.01 -4.84 7.56
CA PRO A 10 -1.14 -4.76 8.45
C PRO A 10 -1.49 -6.14 9.03
N LYS A 11 -1.91 -6.17 10.30
CA LYS A 11 -2.50 -7.37 10.90
C LYS A 11 -3.96 -7.53 10.47
N GLU A 12 -4.45 -8.76 10.48
CA GLU A 12 -5.80 -9.10 9.97
C GLU A 12 -6.97 -8.50 10.77
N ASP A 13 -6.73 -8.07 12.02
CA ASP A 13 -7.71 -7.50 12.97
C ASP A 13 -7.61 -5.97 13.15
N GLU A 14 -6.80 -5.27 12.35
CA GLU A 14 -6.66 -3.81 12.44
C GLU A 14 -7.53 -3.07 11.41
N ASP A 15 -7.94 -1.83 11.74
CA ASP A 15 -8.66 -0.91 10.85
C ASP A 15 -7.98 -0.72 9.47
N LEU A 16 -6.67 -1.00 9.37
CA LEU A 16 -5.87 -0.91 8.16
C LEU A 16 -5.75 -2.22 7.36
N LYS A 17 -6.67 -3.17 7.54
CA LYS A 17 -6.72 -4.42 6.77
C LYS A 17 -6.78 -4.19 5.26
N LEU A 18 -5.96 -4.96 4.54
CA LEU A 18 -5.96 -5.02 3.07
C LEU A 18 -6.64 -6.32 2.60
N LEU A 19 -7.49 -6.21 1.59
CA LEU A 19 -8.08 -7.37 0.92
C LEU A 19 -7.02 -8.14 0.11
N PRO A 20 -7.19 -9.45 -0.11
CA PRO A 20 -6.23 -10.25 -0.88
C PRO A 20 -5.97 -9.68 -2.27
N CYS A 21 -4.79 -9.94 -2.83
CA CYS A 21 -4.43 -9.43 -4.14
C CYS A 21 -5.41 -9.93 -5.21
N PRO A 22 -5.98 -9.06 -6.06
CA PRO A 22 -6.97 -9.46 -7.06
C PRO A 22 -6.34 -10.21 -8.23
N PHE A 23 -5.01 -10.12 -8.38
CA PHE A 23 -4.27 -10.76 -9.47
C PHE A 23 -3.77 -12.17 -9.12
N CYS A 24 -3.25 -12.36 -7.89
CA CYS A 24 -2.63 -13.63 -7.47
C CYS A 24 -3.27 -14.28 -6.22
N GLY A 25 -4.21 -13.61 -5.54
CA GLY A 25 -4.85 -14.12 -4.33
C GLY A 25 -4.00 -14.08 -3.04
N SER A 26 -2.75 -13.58 -3.11
CA SER A 26 -1.88 -13.48 -1.94
C SER A 26 -2.44 -12.52 -0.88
N HIS A 27 -2.22 -12.86 0.40
CA HIS A 27 -2.49 -11.99 1.54
C HIS A 27 -1.23 -11.26 2.03
N ASP A 28 -0.07 -11.56 1.42
CA ASP A 28 1.19 -10.90 1.71
C ASP A 28 1.23 -9.54 0.99
N ILE A 29 0.61 -8.55 1.62
CA ILE A 29 0.39 -7.21 1.09
C ILE A 29 0.81 -6.22 2.17
N VAL A 30 1.60 -5.23 1.78
CA VAL A 30 2.16 -4.25 2.69
C VAL A 30 1.81 -2.83 2.24
N TYR A 31 1.84 -1.90 3.19
CA TYR A 31 1.96 -0.48 2.92
C TYR A 31 3.43 -0.13 2.78
N MET A 32 3.79 0.62 1.75
CA MET A 32 5.11 1.20 1.59
C MET A 32 5.04 2.71 1.76
N LYS A 33 5.94 3.25 2.57
CA LYS A 33 6.14 4.69 2.75
C LYS A 33 7.39 5.13 2.00
N TYR A 34 7.31 6.25 1.30
CA TYR A 34 8.46 6.86 0.65
C TYR A 34 8.41 8.39 0.73
N ASN A 35 9.58 9.00 0.62
CA ASN A 35 9.68 10.46 0.58
C ASN A 35 9.49 10.97 -0.84
N HIS A 36 8.65 11.99 -0.99
CA HIS A 36 8.51 12.76 -2.23
C HIS A 36 8.79 14.24 -1.95
N ALA A 37 9.15 15.02 -2.97
CA ALA A 37 9.47 16.44 -2.83
C ALA A 37 8.31 17.27 -2.21
N ALA A 38 7.07 16.79 -2.36
CA ALA A 38 5.86 17.38 -1.82
C ALA A 38 5.36 16.69 -0.53
N GLY A 39 6.26 16.06 0.23
CA GLY A 39 5.98 15.36 1.48
C GLY A 39 5.91 13.84 1.33
N GLU A 40 5.66 13.17 2.46
CA GLU A 40 5.61 11.71 2.53
C GLU A 40 4.46 11.14 1.70
N ARG A 41 4.66 9.93 1.15
CA ARG A 41 3.68 9.22 0.34
C ARG A 41 3.54 7.77 0.77
N TRP A 42 2.38 7.21 0.48
CA TRP A 42 2.05 5.82 0.73
C TRP A 42 1.64 5.12 -0.56
N ALA A 43 2.05 3.86 -0.68
CA ALA A 43 1.61 2.90 -1.68
C ALA A 43 1.19 1.60 -0.99
N VAL A 44 0.46 0.74 -1.70
CA VAL A 44 0.18 -0.65 -1.28
C VAL A 44 0.78 -1.59 -2.30
N VAL A 45 1.52 -2.60 -1.85
CA VAL A 45 2.19 -3.56 -2.73
C VAL A 45 1.96 -4.99 -2.27
N CYS A 46 1.61 -5.84 -3.23
CA CYS A 46 1.55 -7.28 -3.03
C CYS A 46 2.94 -7.89 -3.21
N MET A 47 3.47 -8.52 -2.17
CA MET A 47 4.78 -9.18 -2.20
C MET A 47 4.76 -10.52 -2.95
N GLY A 48 3.57 -11.06 -3.26
CA GLY A 48 3.44 -12.30 -4.04
C GLY A 48 3.60 -12.12 -5.55
N CYS A 49 3.10 -11.02 -6.12
CA CYS A 49 3.15 -10.76 -7.57
C CYS A 49 3.70 -9.38 -7.96
N MET A 50 4.10 -8.59 -6.97
CA MET A 50 4.60 -7.21 -7.14
C MET A 50 3.58 -6.23 -7.72
N ALA A 51 2.30 -6.60 -7.81
CA ALA A 51 1.25 -5.64 -8.15
C ALA A 51 1.14 -4.57 -7.07
N ASP A 52 1.08 -3.31 -7.49
CA ASP A 52 1.04 -2.16 -6.61
C ASP A 52 -0.11 -1.20 -6.95
N ILE A 53 -0.47 -0.40 -5.95
CA ILE A 53 -1.22 0.84 -6.12
C ILE A 53 -0.40 1.95 -5.48
N ASP A 54 0.12 2.81 -6.34
CA ASP A 54 0.78 4.06 -5.96
C ASP A 54 0.16 5.24 -6.73
N PRO A 55 -0.75 6.01 -6.10
CA PRO A 55 -1.35 7.17 -6.74
C PRO A 55 -0.40 8.39 -6.79
N GLY A 56 0.77 8.36 -6.16
CA GLY A 56 1.75 9.46 -6.13
C GLY A 56 1.37 10.67 -5.26
N TRP A 57 0.15 10.70 -4.73
CA TRP A 57 -0.36 11.81 -3.91
C TRP A 57 -0.83 11.41 -2.51
N ALA A 58 -1.01 10.12 -2.24
CA ALA A 58 -1.58 9.66 -0.98
C ALA A 58 -0.62 9.91 0.19
N GLN A 59 -1.06 10.73 1.16
CA GLN A 59 -0.28 11.09 2.35
C GLN A 59 -0.62 10.24 3.57
N GLN A 60 -1.71 9.45 3.49
CA GLN A 60 -2.18 8.61 4.59
C GLN A 60 -2.49 7.19 4.12
N LYS A 61 -2.19 6.18 4.96
CA LYS A 61 -2.43 4.75 4.66
C LYS A 61 -3.87 4.45 4.24
N HIS A 62 -4.87 5.05 4.89
CA HIS A 62 -6.28 4.78 4.58
C HIS A 62 -6.66 5.14 3.13
N GLN A 63 -5.95 6.08 2.51
CA GLN A 63 -6.23 6.51 1.13
C GLN A 63 -5.86 5.40 0.15
N VAL A 64 -4.66 4.82 0.30
CA VAL A 64 -4.23 3.68 -0.52
C VAL A 64 -4.90 2.36 -0.12
N GLN A 65 -5.33 2.23 1.13
CA GLN A 65 -6.18 1.13 1.57
C GLN A 65 -7.53 1.15 0.82
N ASP A 66 -8.18 2.31 0.73
CA ASP A 66 -9.46 2.45 0.06
C ASP A 66 -9.35 2.14 -1.43
N LEU A 67 -8.32 2.68 -2.10
CA LEU A 67 -8.02 2.36 -3.51
C LEU A 67 -7.78 0.86 -3.72
N TRP A 68 -6.94 0.25 -2.87
CA TRP A 68 -6.67 -1.19 -2.92
C TRP A 68 -7.91 -2.03 -2.68
N ASN A 69 -8.70 -1.74 -1.66
CA ASN A 69 -9.87 -2.54 -1.30
C ASN A 69 -11.05 -2.32 -2.26
N ARG A 70 -11.19 -1.12 -2.84
CA ARG A 70 -12.23 -0.81 -3.83
C ARG A 70 -11.83 -1.15 -5.26
N ARG A 71 -10.55 -1.43 -5.52
CA ARG A 71 -10.01 -1.70 -6.86
C ARG A 71 -10.18 -0.51 -7.82
N MET A 72 -9.99 0.71 -7.31
CA MET A 72 -10.16 1.98 -8.04
C MET A 72 -8.89 2.82 -8.01
#